data_AF-A0A7K1SXI0-F1
#
_entry.id   AF-A0A7K1SXI0-F1
#
_cell.length_a   1.000
_cell.length_b   1.000
_cell.length_c   1.000
_cell.angle_alpha   90.00
_cell.angle_beta   90.00
_cell.angle_gamma   90.00
#
_symmetry.space_group_name_H-M   'P 1'
#
loop_
_entity.id
_entity.type
_entity.pdbx_description
1 polymer ?
#
loop_
_entity_poly.entity_id
_entity_poly.type
_entity_poly.pdbx_seq_one_letter_code
_entity_poly.pdbx_strand_id
1 'polypeptide(L)'
;MKKILPILFFLNILTFYSAHAQSNQQKAQGLIIKYLSSKSNLKSNANINFSPIEVLRSSFADTKQYKNLLHKIDTLKLEGRKIDARIPKLKTTAEINQSKKDSKNLSDQLVATSDQLIDFMTAYKGKPVGWMIKTTYRHNTLRKKRFYLNQELTKVDSVR
;
A
#
# COMPACT_ATOMS: atom_id res chain seq x y z
N MET A 1 12.35 -23.11 -59.68
CA MET A 1 12.10 -22.00 -58.73
C MET A 1 10.98 -22.36 -57.76
N LYS A 2 11.29 -22.97 -56.60
CA LYS A 2 10.30 -23.37 -55.57
C LYS A 2 10.88 -23.31 -54.15
N LYS A 3 11.41 -22.15 -53.73
CA LYS A 3 11.98 -21.96 -52.38
C LYS A 3 11.53 -20.68 -51.66
N ILE A 4 10.47 -20.02 -52.15
CA ILE A 4 10.01 -18.73 -51.60
C ILE A 4 8.83 -18.92 -50.61
N LEU A 5 8.10 -20.03 -50.70
CA LEU A 5 6.92 -20.30 -49.87
C LEU A 5 7.20 -20.49 -48.36
N PRO A 6 8.28 -21.16 -47.90
CA PRO A 6 8.49 -21.35 -46.46
C PRO A 6 8.92 -20.06 -45.74
N ILE A 7 9.47 -19.08 -46.46
CA ILE A 7 9.92 -17.80 -45.88
C ILE A 7 8.71 -16.91 -45.55
N LEU A 8 7.67 -16.90 -46.39
CA LEU A 8 6.44 -16.15 -46.16
C LEU A 8 5.63 -16.69 -44.97
N PHE A 9 5.74 -17.99 -44.68
CA PHE A 9 5.07 -18.59 -43.52
C PHE A 9 5.76 -18.23 -42.20
N PHE A 10 7.10 -18.18 -42.17
CA PHE A 10 7.87 -17.77 -41.00
C PHE A 10 7.66 -16.28 -40.64
N LEU A 11 7.53 -15.41 -41.64
CA LEU A 11 7.26 -13.98 -41.44
C LEU A 11 5.86 -13.69 -40.88
N ASN A 12 4.86 -14.52 -41.18
CA ASN A 12 3.52 -14.37 -40.60
C ASN A 12 3.42 -14.90 -39.16
N ILE A 13 4.24 -15.87 -38.75
CA ILE A 13 4.19 -16.37 -37.37
C ILE A 13 4.84 -15.37 -36.40
N LEU A 14 5.91 -14.69 -36.81
CA LEU A 14 6.59 -13.70 -35.98
C LEU A 14 5.76 -12.43 -35.71
N THR A 15 4.84 -12.04 -36.61
CA THR A 15 3.98 -10.86 -36.43
C THR A 15 2.81 -11.10 -35.49
N PHE A 16 2.30 -12.34 -35.38
CA PHE A 16 1.23 -12.70 -34.45
C PHE A 16 1.69 -12.82 -32.99
N TYR A 17 2.97 -13.11 -32.72
CA TYR A 17 3.50 -13.15 -31.35
C TYR A 17 3.79 -11.77 -30.75
N SER A 18 3.85 -10.73 -31.56
CA SER A 18 3.79 -9.34 -31.11
C SER A 18 2.34 -8.88 -30.87
N ALA A 19 1.51 -9.71 -30.24
CA ALA A 19 0.30 -9.24 -29.57
C ALA A 19 0.74 -8.17 -28.59
N HIS A 20 0.37 -6.91 -28.88
CA HIS A 20 0.91 -5.74 -28.20
C HIS A 20 0.64 -5.88 -26.70
N ALA A 21 1.69 -6.18 -25.93
CA ALA A 21 1.59 -6.24 -24.48
C ALA A 21 1.27 -4.84 -23.97
N GLN A 22 -0.03 -4.57 -23.83
CA GLN A 22 -0.54 -3.28 -23.38
C GLN A 22 0.06 -2.97 -22.00
N SER A 23 0.67 -1.80 -21.87
CA SER A 23 1.29 -1.41 -20.59
C SER A 23 0.22 -1.30 -19.50
N ASN A 24 0.59 -1.47 -18.23
CA ASN A 24 -0.33 -1.34 -17.11
C ASN A 24 -1.02 0.04 -17.10
N GLN A 25 -0.30 1.08 -17.52
CA GLN A 25 -0.84 2.42 -17.74
C GLN A 25 -1.98 2.40 -18.76
N GLN A 26 -1.73 1.83 -19.94
CA GLN A 26 -2.73 1.76 -21.01
C GLN A 26 -3.94 0.90 -20.60
N LYS A 27 -3.72 -0.23 -19.91
CA LYS A 27 -4.81 -1.10 -19.41
C LYS A 27 -5.71 -0.35 -18.42
N ALA A 28 -5.10 0.34 -17.45
CA ALA A 28 -5.83 1.14 -16.47
C ALA A 28 -6.62 2.29 -17.12
N GLN A 29 -6.02 3.01 -18.07
CA GLN A 29 -6.69 4.07 -18.81
C GLN A 29 -7.89 3.54 -19.59
N GLY A 30 -7.73 2.43 -20.31
CA GLY A 30 -8.81 1.77 -21.06
C GLY A 30 -9.97 1.34 -20.16
N LEU A 31 -9.67 0.74 -19.01
CA LEU A 31 -10.69 0.38 -18.02
C LEU A 31 -11.47 1.59 -17.51
N ILE A 32 -10.78 2.69 -17.24
CA ILE A 32 -11.43 3.89 -16.72
C ILE A 32 -12.28 4.55 -17.78
N ILE A 33 -11.80 4.68 -19.01
CA ILE A 33 -12.61 5.20 -20.13
C ILE A 33 -13.88 4.35 -20.27
N LYS A 34 -13.77 3.02 -20.28
CA LYS A 34 -14.92 2.11 -20.34
C LYS A 34 -15.88 2.31 -19.16
N TYR A 35 -15.35 2.39 -17.94
CA TYR A 35 -16.14 2.65 -16.73
C TYR A 35 -16.91 3.97 -16.86
N LEU A 36 -16.24 5.04 -17.25
CA LEU A 36 -16.80 6.37 -17.40
C LEU A 36 -17.87 6.45 -18.48
N SER A 37 -17.61 5.88 -19.66
CA SER A 37 -18.58 5.82 -20.75
C SER A 37 -19.83 5.02 -20.36
N SER A 38 -19.72 4.03 -19.46
CA SER A 38 -20.90 3.30 -18.95
C SER A 38 -21.67 4.04 -17.84
N LYS A 39 -21.03 4.98 -17.14
CA LYS A 39 -21.61 5.70 -15.98
C LYS A 39 -22.05 7.13 -16.28
N SER A 40 -21.54 7.69 -17.36
CA SER A 40 -21.81 9.06 -17.77
C SER A 40 -21.87 9.11 -19.29
N ASN A 41 -22.78 9.93 -19.84
CA ASN A 41 -22.87 10.22 -21.28
C ASN A 41 -21.68 11.06 -21.76
N LEU A 42 -20.46 10.65 -21.41
CA LEU A 42 -19.23 11.23 -21.92
C LEU A 42 -19.06 10.77 -23.36
N LYS A 43 -19.23 11.71 -24.30
CA LYS A 43 -18.82 11.50 -25.69
C LYS A 43 -17.35 11.05 -25.71
N SER A 44 -17.01 10.10 -26.58
CA SER A 44 -15.68 9.44 -26.62
C SER A 44 -14.48 10.39 -26.76
N ASN A 45 -14.71 11.68 -27.02
CA ASN A 45 -13.70 12.73 -27.19
C ASN A 45 -13.59 13.69 -26.00
N ALA A 46 -14.09 13.33 -24.82
CA ALA A 46 -13.79 14.11 -23.63
C ALA A 46 -12.26 14.08 -23.39
N ASN A 47 -11.61 15.25 -23.34
CA ASN A 47 -10.18 15.39 -23.04
C ASN A 47 -9.92 14.95 -21.58
N ILE A 48 -9.76 13.63 -21.38
CA ILE A 48 -9.44 13.03 -20.09
C ILE A 48 -7.91 12.96 -19.98
N ASN A 49 -7.36 13.71 -19.03
CA ASN A 49 -5.94 13.63 -18.72
C ASN A 49 -5.75 12.66 -17.56
N PHE A 50 -4.81 11.72 -17.75
CA PHE A 50 -4.45 10.72 -16.76
C PHE A 50 -3.08 11.02 -16.17
N SER A 51 -2.97 10.95 -14.85
CA SER A 51 -1.68 10.89 -14.19
C SER A 51 -1.02 9.52 -14.41
N PRO A 52 0.29 9.39 -14.13
CA PRO A 52 0.93 8.09 -14.02
C PRO A 52 0.20 7.19 -13.02
N ILE A 53 0.12 5.90 -13.33
CA ILE A 53 -0.46 4.89 -12.45
C ILE A 53 0.45 4.68 -11.24
N GLU A 54 -0.17 4.68 -10.06
CA GLU A 54 0.49 4.44 -8.78
C GLU A 54 0.12 3.03 -8.29
N VAL A 55 1.10 2.28 -7.78
CA VAL A 55 0.85 0.97 -7.16
C VAL A 55 0.28 1.18 -5.76
N LEU A 56 -0.89 0.62 -5.49
CA LEU A 56 -1.42 0.53 -4.13
C LEU A 56 -0.79 -0.64 -3.42
N ARG A 57 -0.39 -0.44 -2.17
CA ARG A 57 0.29 -1.45 -1.37
C ARG A 57 -0.44 -1.72 -0.08
N SER A 58 -0.37 -2.96 0.39
CA SER A 58 -0.92 -3.34 1.69
C SER A 58 -0.32 -2.48 2.79
N SER A 59 -1.11 -2.18 3.82
CA SER A 59 -0.63 -1.44 4.98
C SER A 59 0.29 -2.31 5.84
N PHE A 60 1.25 -1.69 6.52
CA PHE A 60 2.02 -2.37 7.57
C PHE A 60 1.15 -2.69 8.79
N ALA A 61 0.06 -1.93 9.00
CA ALA A 61 -0.81 -2.03 10.17
C ALA A 61 -1.54 -3.39 10.27
N ASP A 62 -1.73 -4.06 9.13
CA ASP A 62 -2.41 -5.35 9.08
C ASP A 62 -1.49 -6.53 9.41
N THR A 63 -0.16 -6.29 9.48
CA THR A 63 0.82 -7.35 9.69
C THR A 63 0.85 -7.85 11.13
N LYS A 64 1.15 -9.15 11.31
CA LYS A 64 1.33 -9.75 12.64
C LYS A 64 2.47 -9.09 13.41
N GLN A 65 3.56 -8.72 12.72
CA GLN A 65 4.72 -8.07 13.34
C GLN A 65 4.36 -6.70 13.93
N TYR A 66 3.66 -5.86 13.18
CA TYR A 66 3.17 -4.58 13.69
C TYR A 66 2.31 -4.74 14.95
N LYS A 67 1.32 -5.64 14.88
CA LYS A 67 0.40 -5.90 16.00
C LYS A 67 1.13 -6.41 17.24
N ASN A 68 2.10 -7.29 17.06
CA ASN A 68 2.91 -7.82 18.16
C ASN A 68 3.77 -6.74 18.81
N LEU A 69 4.42 -5.88 18.03
CA LEU A 69 5.23 -4.78 18.55
C LEU A 69 4.37 -3.76 19.30
N LEU A 70 3.20 -3.41 18.75
CA LEU A 70 2.25 -2.52 19.41
C LEU A 70 1.75 -3.10 20.74
N HIS A 71 1.34 -4.38 20.74
CA HIS A 71 0.93 -5.07 21.96
C HIS A 71 2.05 -5.10 23.02
N LYS A 72 3.29 -5.35 22.60
CA LYS A 72 4.45 -5.34 23.51
C LYS A 72 4.67 -3.95 24.10
N ILE A 73 4.58 -2.89 23.31
CA ILE A 73 4.65 -1.50 23.78
C ILE A 73 3.56 -1.22 24.82
N ASP A 74 2.32 -1.60 24.55
CA ASP A 74 1.20 -1.37 25.46
C ASP A 74 1.37 -2.14 26.78
N THR A 75 1.89 -3.38 26.69
CA THR A 75 2.22 -4.20 27.86
C THR A 75 3.31 -3.53 28.70
N LEU A 76 4.41 -3.08 28.08
CA LEU A 76 5.51 -2.39 28.78
C LEU A 76 5.03 -1.10 29.46
N LYS A 77 4.18 -0.32 28.79
CA LYS A 77 3.55 0.88 29.38
C LYS A 77 2.65 0.54 30.57
N LEU A 78 1.93 -0.57 30.51
CA LEU A 78 1.08 -1.01 31.61
C LEU A 78 1.92 -1.44 32.81
N GLU A 79 2.95 -2.26 32.59
CA GLU A 79 3.86 -2.70 33.66
C GLU A 79 4.61 -1.53 34.30
N GLY A 80 5.11 -0.58 33.49
CA GLY A 80 5.74 0.64 34.02
C GLY A 80 4.80 1.41 34.95
N ARG A 81 3.54 1.63 34.53
CA ARG A 81 2.51 2.28 35.36
C ARG A 81 2.22 1.53 36.66
N LYS A 82 2.23 0.19 36.64
CA LYS A 82 2.05 -0.63 37.85
C LYS A 82 3.20 -0.46 38.83
N ILE A 83 4.45 -0.44 38.34
CA ILE A 83 5.63 -0.21 39.18
C ILE A 83 5.58 1.19 39.79
N ASP A 84 5.36 2.22 38.97
CA ASP A 84 5.33 3.60 39.42
C ASP A 84 4.22 3.84 40.47
N ALA A 85 3.05 3.20 40.30
CA ALA A 85 1.97 3.26 41.28
C ALA A 85 2.26 2.51 42.59
N ARG A 86 3.18 1.54 42.58
CA ARG A 86 3.61 0.79 43.77
C ARG A 86 4.65 1.56 44.58
N ILE A 87 5.52 2.36 43.95
CA ILE A 87 6.64 3.06 44.60
C ILE A 87 6.21 3.82 45.87
N PRO A 88 5.12 4.63 45.88
CA PRO A 88 4.70 5.37 47.08
C PRO A 88 4.26 4.49 48.26
N LYS A 89 3.97 3.20 48.03
CA LYS A 89 3.47 2.25 49.03
C LYS A 89 4.62 1.44 49.68
N LEU A 90 5.85 1.58 49.19
CA LEU A 90 7.01 0.85 49.68
C LEU A 90 7.56 1.50 50.94
N LYS A 91 8.03 0.68 51.88
CA LYS A 91 8.44 1.16 53.21
C LYS A 91 9.95 1.24 53.38
N THR A 92 10.71 0.46 52.61
CA THR A 92 12.17 0.40 52.73
C THR A 92 12.87 1.08 51.56
N THR A 93 14.02 1.69 51.83
CA THR A 93 14.87 2.31 50.80
C THR A 93 15.36 1.28 49.78
N ALA A 94 15.61 0.04 50.21
CA ALA A 94 16.01 -1.05 49.32
C ALA A 94 14.93 -1.39 48.29
N GLU A 95 13.67 -1.54 48.71
CA GLU A 95 12.53 -1.79 47.81
C GLU A 95 12.29 -0.64 46.84
N ILE A 96 12.42 0.61 47.31
CA ILE A 96 12.27 1.82 46.49
C ILE A 96 13.36 1.86 45.41
N ASN A 97 14.62 1.62 45.78
CA ASN A 97 15.74 1.63 44.84
C ASN A 97 15.62 0.53 43.80
N GLN A 98 15.20 -0.67 44.21
CA GLN A 98 14.95 -1.78 43.29
C GLN A 98 13.82 -1.45 42.31
N SER A 99 12.70 -0.91 42.81
CA SER A 99 11.55 -0.54 41.95
C SER A 99 11.90 0.58 40.97
N LYS A 100 12.74 1.55 41.36
CA LYS A 100 13.27 2.58 40.44
C LYS A 100 14.15 1.98 39.34
N LYS A 101 14.99 1.00 39.69
CA LYS A 101 15.83 0.28 38.71
C LYS A 101 14.96 -0.50 37.73
N ASP A 102 13.93 -1.19 38.22
CA ASP A 102 13.01 -1.95 37.38
C ASP A 102 12.17 -1.03 36.46
N SER A 103 11.68 0.10 36.98
CA SER A 103 11.00 1.13 36.18
C SER A 103 11.91 1.67 35.07
N LYS A 104 13.17 1.98 35.38
CA LYS A 104 14.17 2.40 34.37
C LYS A 104 14.40 1.32 33.31
N ASN A 105 14.60 0.07 33.72
CA ASN A 105 14.81 -1.04 32.78
C ASN A 105 13.60 -1.22 31.84
N LEU A 106 12.37 -1.10 32.35
CA LEU A 106 11.17 -1.14 31.51
C LEU A 106 11.09 0.05 30.55
N SER A 107 11.50 1.24 30.99
CA SER A 107 11.59 2.43 30.14
C SER A 107 12.57 2.20 28.98
N ASP A 108 13.76 1.68 29.27
CA ASP A 108 14.77 1.36 28.24
C ASP A 108 14.24 0.32 27.23
N GLN A 109 13.53 -0.71 27.71
CA GLN A 109 12.89 -1.71 26.84
C GLN A 109 11.75 -1.11 25.99
N LEU A 110 11.01 -0.15 26.54
CA LEU A 110 9.93 0.53 25.83
C LEU A 110 10.49 1.39 24.69
N VAL A 111 11.58 2.11 24.94
CA VAL A 111 12.29 2.87 23.89
C VAL A 111 12.77 1.92 22.81
N ALA A 112 13.52 0.89 23.17
CA ALA A 112 14.06 -0.07 22.21
C ALA A 112 12.96 -0.77 21.37
N THR A 113 11.82 -1.12 21.98
CA THR A 113 10.69 -1.74 21.25
C THR A 113 9.99 -0.71 20.34
N SER A 114 9.93 0.56 20.73
CA SER A 114 9.37 1.63 19.91
C SER A 114 10.24 1.91 18.69
N ASP A 115 11.56 1.90 18.85
CA ASP A 115 12.52 2.03 17.74
C ASP A 115 12.35 0.88 16.74
N GLN A 116 12.23 -0.36 17.24
CA GLN A 116 11.93 -1.52 16.40
C GLN A 116 10.62 -1.38 15.60
N LEU A 117 9.60 -0.74 16.17
CA LEU A 117 8.34 -0.46 15.47
C LEU A 117 8.54 0.57 14.35
N ILE A 118 9.30 1.63 14.62
CA ILE A 118 9.62 2.66 13.62
C ILE A 118 10.44 2.06 12.48
N ASP A 119 11.47 1.28 12.79
CA ASP A 119 12.30 0.59 11.81
C ASP A 119 11.46 -0.34 10.94
N PHE A 120 10.54 -1.09 11.56
CA PHE A 120 9.61 -1.92 10.82
C PHE A 120 8.72 -1.09 9.87
N MET A 121 8.13 -0.01 10.36
CA MET A 121 7.25 0.86 9.56
C MET A 121 7.98 1.53 8.38
N THR A 122 9.22 1.95 8.58
CA THR A 122 10.03 2.63 7.56
C THR A 122 10.58 1.65 6.52
N ALA A 123 10.98 0.45 6.94
CA ALA A 123 11.48 -0.59 6.05
C ALA A 123 10.36 -1.30 5.26
N TYR A 124 9.13 -1.34 5.79
CA TYR A 124 8.05 -2.10 5.18
C TYR A 124 7.66 -1.54 3.81
N LYS A 125 7.85 -2.37 2.78
CA LYS A 125 7.53 -2.00 1.38
C LYS A 125 6.13 -2.38 0.93
N GLY A 126 5.38 -3.19 1.69
CA GLY A 126 4.03 -3.63 1.34
C GLY A 126 3.93 -4.48 0.07
N LYS A 127 2.97 -5.40 0.05
CA LYS A 127 2.66 -6.17 -1.16
C LYS A 127 1.76 -5.32 -2.06
N PRO A 128 1.93 -5.32 -3.39
CA PRO A 128 0.98 -4.70 -4.30
C PRO A 128 -0.42 -5.31 -4.09
N VAL A 129 -1.43 -4.48 -3.90
CA VAL A 129 -2.84 -4.92 -3.73
C VAL A 129 -3.77 -4.35 -4.80
N GLY A 130 -3.27 -3.41 -5.61
CA GLY A 130 -4.07 -2.76 -6.63
C GLY A 130 -3.32 -1.60 -7.25
N TRP A 131 -4.08 -0.79 -7.98
CA TRP A 131 -3.55 0.37 -8.67
C TRP A 131 -4.44 1.57 -8.43
N MET A 132 -3.84 2.75 -8.50
CA MET A 132 -4.54 4.01 -8.42
C MET A 132 -4.11 4.92 -9.55
N ILE A 133 -5.07 5.60 -10.14
CA ILE A 133 -4.78 6.59 -11.18
C ILE A 133 -5.71 7.77 -11.01
N LYS A 134 -5.09 8.95 -11.07
CA LYS A 134 -5.77 10.23 -10.95
C LYS A 134 -6.15 10.69 -12.35
N THR A 135 -7.36 11.21 -12.49
CA THR A 135 -7.86 11.78 -13.73
C THR A 135 -8.17 13.25 -13.51
N THR A 136 -7.96 14.07 -14.52
CA THR A 136 -8.37 15.48 -14.51
C THR A 136 -9.25 15.74 -15.73
N TYR A 137 -10.42 16.32 -15.49
CA TYR A 137 -11.35 16.73 -16.53
C TYR A 137 -11.31 18.23 -16.71
N ARG A 138 -11.38 18.67 -17.96
CA ARG A 138 -11.56 20.09 -18.30
C ARG A 138 -13.01 20.57 -18.06
N HIS A 139 -13.98 19.67 -17.91
CA HIS A 139 -15.39 19.99 -17.67
C HIS A 139 -15.75 19.94 -16.17
N ASN A 140 -16.46 20.95 -15.67
CA ASN A 140 -16.63 21.26 -14.24
C ASN A 140 -17.34 20.18 -13.38
N THR A 141 -18.08 19.24 -13.97
CA THR A 141 -18.88 18.23 -13.25
C THR A 141 -18.09 17.00 -12.78
N LEU A 142 -16.87 16.78 -13.30
CA LEU A 142 -16.00 15.65 -12.95
C LEU A 142 -14.61 16.11 -12.52
N ARG A 143 -14.53 17.21 -11.76
CA ARG A 143 -13.24 17.72 -11.26
C ARG A 143 -12.51 16.63 -10.47
N LYS A 144 -11.30 16.32 -10.92
CA LYS A 144 -10.27 15.45 -10.32
C LYS A 144 -10.81 14.20 -9.61
N LYS A 145 -10.86 13.06 -10.31
CA LYS A 145 -11.28 11.77 -9.74
C LYS A 145 -10.12 10.81 -9.59
N ARG A 146 -10.10 10.04 -8.49
CA ARG A 146 -9.16 8.95 -8.24
C ARG A 146 -9.88 7.62 -8.46
N PHE A 147 -9.32 6.80 -9.33
CA PHE A 147 -9.83 5.46 -9.61
C PHE A 147 -8.93 4.44 -8.95
N TYR A 148 -9.55 3.49 -8.25
CA TYR A 148 -8.89 2.37 -7.60
C TYR A 148 -9.22 1.12 -8.41
N LEU A 149 -8.20 0.41 -8.85
CA LEU A 149 -8.30 -0.76 -9.72
C LEU A 149 -7.74 -1.97 -8.98
N ASN A 150 -8.30 -3.15 -9.27
CA ASN A 150 -7.79 -4.39 -8.70
C ASN A 150 -6.39 -4.73 -9.23
N GLN A 151 -5.67 -5.59 -8.52
CA GLN A 151 -4.29 -5.96 -8.84
C GLN A 151 -4.09 -6.46 -10.29
N GLU A 152 -5.07 -7.19 -10.83
CA GLU A 152 -5.03 -7.76 -12.18
C GLU A 152 -5.34 -6.76 -13.31
N LEU A 153 -5.76 -5.52 -12.96
CA LEU A 153 -6.24 -4.53 -13.92
C LEU A 153 -7.36 -5.06 -14.83
N THR A 154 -8.37 -5.68 -14.21
CA THR A 154 -9.57 -6.18 -14.88
C THR A 154 -10.84 -5.41 -14.51
N LYS A 155 -10.84 -4.71 -13.36
CA LYS A 155 -11.98 -3.92 -12.88
C LYS A 155 -11.59 -2.66 -12.11
N VAL A 156 -12.48 -1.68 -12.14
CA VAL A 156 -12.48 -0.52 -11.24
C VAL A 156 -13.20 -0.93 -9.96
N ASP A 157 -12.47 -1.01 -8.84
CA ASP A 157 -13.03 -1.38 -7.54
C ASP A 157 -13.75 -0.20 -6.87
N SER A 158 -13.22 1.02 -6.98
CA SER A 158 -13.89 2.21 -6.42
C SER A 158 -13.41 3.51 -7.06
N VAL A 159 -14.18 4.58 -6.85
CA VAL A 159 -13.91 5.94 -7.33
C VAL A 159 -14.07 6.93 -6.19
N ARG A 160 -13.13 7.86 -6.02
CA ARG A 160 -13.19 8.96 -5.06
C ARG A 160 -13.00 10.30 -5.77
#